data_AF-A0A7S0ZMV0-F1
#
_entry.id   AF-A0A7S0ZMV0-F1
#
_cell.length_a   1.000
_cell.length_b   1.000
_cell.length_c   1.000
_cell.angle_alpha   90.00
_cell.angle_beta   90.00
_cell.angle_gamma   90.00
#
_symmetry.space_group_name_H-M   'P 1'
#
loop_
_entity.id
_entity.type
_entity.pdbx_description
1 polymer ?
#
loop_
_entity_poly.entity_id
_entity_poly.type
_entity_poly.pdbx_seq_one_letter_code
_entity_poly.pdbx_strand_id
1 'polypeptide(L)'
;CMVWPLSLPDVTALMFGGDTSGGVVNDFDQLDFSADSPTKTSLPSSGDIPSGRKWHSLTVISGDTAVMVGGVVGINEVDAGVYLLALPTPSPTPLPTHSPTPLP
;
A
#
# COMPACT_ATOMS: atom_id res chain seq x y z
N CYS A 1 -1.69 -0.58 13.74
CA CYS A 1 -1.12 -0.03 12.49
C CYS A 1 -0.34 1.21 12.89
N MET A 2 0.98 1.14 12.93
CA MET A 2 1.82 2.34 12.95
C MET A 2 2.41 2.45 11.55
N VAL A 3 1.82 3.35 10.76
CA VAL A 3 2.33 3.71 9.43
C VAL A 3 3.25 4.90 9.68
N TRP A 4 4.56 4.69 9.58
CA TRP A 4 5.48 5.81 9.54
C TRP A 4 5.49 6.36 8.12
N PRO A 5 5.19 7.66 7.92
CA PRO A 5 5.17 8.22 6.58
C PRO A 5 6.62 8.36 6.11
N LEU A 6 6.98 7.63 5.08
CA LEU A 6 8.10 8.02 4.23
C LEU A 6 7.71 7.85 2.75
N SER A 7 7.26 8.96 2.18
CA SER A 7 7.32 9.30 0.75
C SER A 7 6.53 8.43 -0.24
N LEU A 8 5.21 8.43 -0.11
CA LEU A 8 4.35 8.59 -1.30
C LEU A 8 4.17 10.11 -1.54
N PRO A 9 3.75 10.61 -2.73
CA PRO A 9 3.47 12.04 -2.92
C PRO A 9 2.66 12.57 -1.72
N ASP A 10 3.08 13.73 -1.18
CA ASP A 10 2.93 14.27 0.20
C ASP A 10 1.56 14.16 0.92
N VAL A 11 0.58 13.54 0.28
CA VAL A 11 -0.82 13.45 0.68
C VAL A 11 -1.37 12.02 0.57
N THR A 12 -0.54 10.99 0.44
CA THR A 12 -0.99 9.59 0.33
C THR A 12 -0.35 8.68 1.39
N ALA A 13 -1.09 7.66 1.85
CA ALA A 13 -0.62 6.65 2.78
C ALA A 13 -0.87 5.24 2.23
N LEU A 14 0.07 4.33 2.48
CA LEU A 14 -0.08 2.91 2.18
C LEU A 14 -0.48 2.15 3.44
N MET A 15 -1.46 1.26 3.32
CA MET A 15 -1.85 0.35 4.37
C MET A 15 -1.75 -1.10 3.89
N PHE A 16 -1.41 -1.99 4.83
CA PHE A 16 -1.44 -3.42 4.64
C PHE A 16 -2.23 -4.06 5.78
N GLY A 17 -3.07 -5.03 5.44
CA GLY A 17 -3.74 -5.89 6.40
C GLY A 17 -4.68 -5.19 7.39
N GLY A 18 -4.80 -5.73 8.60
CA GLY A 18 -5.75 -5.26 9.62
C GLY A 18 -6.60 -6.38 10.21
N ASP A 19 -7.54 -6.00 11.09
CA ASP A 19 -8.50 -6.90 11.73
C ASP A 19 -9.92 -6.47 11.37
N THR A 20 -10.68 -7.37 10.78
CA THR A 20 -12.05 -7.13 10.32
C THR A 20 -13.01 -8.11 10.99
N SER A 21 -14.31 -7.92 10.81
CA SER A 21 -15.30 -8.91 11.27
C SER A 21 -15.13 -10.29 10.60
N GLY A 22 -14.47 -10.36 9.44
CA GLY A 22 -14.13 -11.60 8.74
C GLY A 22 -12.77 -12.19 9.14
N GLY A 23 -12.06 -11.57 10.10
CA GLY A 23 -10.71 -11.93 10.49
C GLY A 23 -9.64 -10.99 9.93
N VAL A 24 -8.39 -11.42 10.02
CA VAL A 24 -7.25 -10.63 9.55
C VAL A 24 -7.12 -10.70 8.03
N VAL A 25 -6.80 -9.55 7.42
CA VAL A 25 -6.65 -9.41 5.96
C VAL A 25 -5.21 -9.12 5.58
N ASN A 26 -4.84 -9.32 4.32
CA ASN A 26 -3.55 -9.00 3.70
C ASN A 26 -3.69 -8.09 2.46
N ASP A 27 -4.77 -7.33 2.40
CA ASP A 27 -5.00 -6.38 1.32
C ASP A 27 -4.02 -5.20 1.41
N PHE A 28 -3.59 -4.70 0.24
CA PHE A 28 -2.90 -3.41 0.13
C PHE A 28 -3.88 -2.34 -0.28
N ASP A 29 -3.89 -1.24 0.47
CA ASP A 29 -4.75 -0.11 0.18
C ASP A 29 -3.93 1.18 0.18
N GLN A 30 -4.15 2.01 -0.83
CA GLN A 30 -3.69 3.39 -0.85
C GLN A 30 -4.83 4.30 -0.39
N LEU A 31 -4.52 5.16 0.58
CA LEU A 31 -5.37 6.28 0.97
C LEU A 31 -4.79 7.55 0.36
N ASP A 32 -5.61 8.25 -0.40
CA ASP A 32 -5.29 9.56 -0.95
C ASP A 32 -6.07 10.63 -0.20
N PHE A 33 -5.35 11.57 0.39
CA PHE A 33 -5.84 12.69 1.17
C PHE A 33 -5.75 14.02 0.39
N SER A 34 -5.47 13.99 -0.92
CA SER A 34 -5.37 15.20 -1.75
C SER A 34 -6.67 15.98 -1.87
N ALA A 35 -7.81 15.33 -1.61
CA ALA A 35 -9.14 15.93 -1.61
C ALA A 35 -9.68 16.03 -0.18
N ASP A 36 -10.70 16.88 0.03
CA ASP A 36 -11.38 17.05 1.32
C ASP A 36 -11.94 15.74 1.90
N SER A 37 -12.21 14.76 1.04
CA SER A 37 -12.64 13.42 1.42
C SER A 37 -11.58 12.40 1.00
N PRO A 38 -11.00 11.64 1.94
CA PRO A 38 -9.99 10.64 1.61
C PRO A 38 -10.57 9.58 0.68
N THR A 39 -9.86 9.27 -0.40
CA THR A 39 -10.23 8.17 -1.29
C THR A 39 -9.38 6.95 -0.99
N LYS A 40 -10.01 5.78 -0.99
CA LYS A 40 -9.37 4.49 -0.77
C LYS A 40 -9.32 3.73 -2.08
N THR A 41 -8.14 3.27 -2.46
CA THR A 41 -7.94 2.43 -3.64
C THR A 41 -7.23 1.15 -3.22
N SER A 42 -7.86 0.00 -3.48
CA SER A 42 -7.21 -1.30 -3.27
C SER A 42 -6.22 -1.55 -4.40
N LEU A 43 -4.99 -1.86 -4.04
CA LEU A 43 -3.90 -2.07 -4.97
C LEU A 43 -3.75 -3.56 -5.28
N PRO A 44 -3.38 -3.92 -6.53
CA PRO A 44 -3.09 -5.30 -6.86
C PRO A 44 -1.85 -5.75 -6.08
N SER A 45 -1.95 -6.91 -5.45
CA SER A 45 -0.83 -7.57 -4.80
C SER A 45 -0.40 -8.76 -5.66
N SER A 46 0.91 -8.93 -5.88
CA SER A 46 1.45 -10.08 -6.61
C SER A 46 2.75 -10.59 -5.96
N GLY A 47 3.05 -11.87 -6.14
CA GLY A 47 4.21 -12.53 -5.54
C GLY A 47 3.94 -13.12 -4.14
N ASP A 48 5.03 -13.37 -3.39
CA ASP A 48 4.97 -13.87 -2.02
C ASP A 48 4.54 -12.76 -1.05
N ILE A 49 3.23 -12.61 -0.89
CA ILE A 49 2.63 -11.64 0.01
C ILE A 49 2.46 -12.30 1.39
N PRO A 50 2.83 -11.62 2.49
CA PRO A 50 2.62 -12.16 3.82
C PRO A 50 1.15 -12.47 4.12
N SER A 51 0.93 -13.43 5.00
CA SER A 51 -0.39 -13.76 5.51
C SER A 51 -1.07 -12.56 6.16
N GLY A 52 -2.41 -12.57 6.14
CA GLY A 52 -3.22 -11.54 6.77
C GLY A 52 -2.86 -11.37 8.24
N ARG A 53 -2.69 -10.12 8.67
CA ARG A 53 -2.15 -9.83 10.00
C ARG A 53 -2.56 -8.49 10.56
N LYS A 54 -2.57 -8.41 11.89
CA LYS A 54 -2.78 -7.20 12.69
C LYS A 54 -1.56 -6.88 13.55
N TRP A 55 -1.54 -5.69 14.13
CA TRP A 55 -0.49 -5.23 15.06
C TRP A 55 0.95 -5.32 14.53
N HIS A 56 1.13 -5.23 13.22
CA HIS A 56 2.45 -5.13 12.57
C HIS A 56 2.86 -3.67 12.38
N SER A 57 4.13 -3.48 12.02
CA SER A 57 4.68 -2.20 11.55
C SER A 57 4.99 -2.27 10.07
N LEU A 58 4.65 -1.24 9.30
CA LEU A 58 4.92 -1.13 7.87
C LEU A 58 5.60 0.21 7.59
N THR A 59 6.68 0.19 6.81
CA THR A 59 7.44 1.40 6.46
C THR A 59 7.89 1.32 5.01
N VAL A 60 7.55 2.34 4.22
CA VAL A 60 8.05 2.49 2.85
C VAL A 60 9.50 2.94 2.91
N ILE A 61 10.39 2.22 2.24
CA ILE A 61 11.84 2.50 2.25
C ILE A 61 12.35 2.99 0.88
N SER A 62 11.61 2.73 -0.19
CA SER A 62 11.79 3.32 -1.53
C SER A 62 10.43 3.46 -2.20
N GLY A 63 10.34 4.23 -3.29
CA GLY A 63 9.07 4.47 -3.99
C GLY A 63 8.34 3.21 -4.48
N ASP A 64 9.02 2.06 -4.51
CA ASP A 64 8.52 0.76 -4.92
C ASP A 64 8.72 -0.34 -3.87
N THR A 65 9.23 -0.04 -2.67
CA THR A 65 9.54 -1.07 -1.66
C THR A 65 9.16 -0.63 -0.26
N ALA A 66 8.54 -1.54 0.49
CA ALA A 66 8.26 -1.39 1.91
C ALA A 66 8.82 -2.55 2.73
N VAL A 67 9.14 -2.27 3.99
CA VAL A 67 9.49 -3.25 5.01
C VAL A 67 8.30 -3.40 5.94
N MET A 68 7.92 -4.66 6.21
CA MET A 68 6.96 -4.98 7.26
C MET A 68 7.62 -5.84 8.33
N VAL A 69 7.34 -5.54 9.59
CA VAL A 69 7.89 -6.27 10.73
C VAL A 69 6.76 -6.79 11.61
N GLY A 70 6.82 -8.11 11.82
CA GLY A 70 6.03 -8.88 12.76
C GLY A 70 4.52 -8.83 12.58
N GLY A 71 3.81 -8.96 13.69
CA GLY A 71 2.35 -8.89 13.78
C GLY A 71 1.73 -10.14 14.39
N VAL A 72 0.42 -10.23 14.25
CA VAL A 72 -0.38 -11.39 14.64
C VAL A 72 -1.18 -11.89 13.45
N VAL A 73 -1.00 -13.15 13.13
CA VAL A 73 -1.75 -13.89 12.11
C VAL A 73 -2.94 -14.61 12.78
N GLY A 74 -4.07 -14.65 12.09
CA GLY A 74 -5.31 -15.22 12.61
C GLY A 74 -5.75 -14.57 13.93
N ILE A 75 -5.97 -15.40 14.95
CA ILE A 75 -6.49 -14.95 16.24
C ILE A 75 -5.35 -14.47 17.14
N ASN A 76 -4.32 -15.31 17.38
CA ASN A 76 -3.26 -15.09 18.36
C ASN A 76 -1.87 -15.63 17.93
N GLU A 77 -1.67 -15.93 16.64
CA GLU A 77 -0.37 -16.44 16.19
C GLU A 77 0.60 -15.28 16.02
N VAL A 78 1.52 -15.11 16.97
CA VAL A 78 2.52 -14.05 16.93
C VAL A 78 3.62 -14.41 15.96
N ASP A 79 3.94 -13.46 15.09
CA ASP A 79 5.00 -13.57 14.11
C ASP A 79 5.97 -12.40 14.28
N ALA A 80 7.26 -12.70 14.32
CA ALA A 80 8.35 -11.73 14.46
C ALA A 80 9.15 -11.55 13.17
N GLY A 81 8.66 -12.10 12.05
CA GLY A 81 9.32 -12.04 10.75
C GLY A 81 9.50 -10.61 10.22
N VAL A 82 10.50 -10.45 9.35
CA VAL A 82 10.74 -9.22 8.58
C VAL A 82 10.47 -9.55 7.11
N TYR A 83 9.63 -8.73 6.48
CA TYR A 83 9.16 -8.93 5.11
C TYR A 83 9.56 -7.73 4.26
N LEU A 84 10.09 -8.02 3.07
CA LEU A 84 10.28 -7.03 2.01
C LEU A 84 9.11 -7.13 1.04
N LEU A 85 8.45 -6.02 0.79
CA LEU A 85 7.22 -5.92 0.01
C LEU A 85 7.49 -5.02 -1.18
N ALA A 86 7.32 -5.55 -2.38
CA ALA A 86 7.26 -4.72 -3.58
C ALA A 86 5.92 -3.98 -3.59
N LEU A 87 5.97 -2.66 -3.66
CA LEU A 87 4.80 -1.83 -3.76
C LEU A 87 4.29 -1.85 -5.20
N PRO A 88 2.98 -2.07 -5.40
CA PRO A 88 2.41 -1.96 -6.73
C PRO A 88 2.60 -0.52 -7.23
N THR A 89 3.38 -0.37 -8.30
CA THR A 89 3.51 0.92 -8.98
C THR A 89 2.13 1.34 -9.48
N PRO A 90 1.69 2.60 -9.23
CA PRO A 90 0.52 3.12 -9.92
C PRO A 90 0.77 2.99 -11.42
N SER A 91 -0.16 2.37 -12.15
CA SER A 91 -0.08 2.29 -13.60
C SER A 91 0.17 3.70 -14.14
N PRO A 92 1.16 3.93 -15.02
CA PRO A 92 1.40 5.25 -15.56
C PRO A 92 0.11 5.75 -16.23
N THR A 93 -0.45 6.85 -15.75
CA THR A 93 -1.53 7.54 -16.45
C THR A 93 -0.97 7.96 -17.80
N PRO A 94 -1.53 7.49 -18.94
CA PRO A 94 -1.05 7.94 -20.24
C PRO A 94 -1.18 9.47 -20.29
N LEU A 95 -0.07 10.15 -20.57
CA LEU A 95 -0.06 11.59 -20.78
C LEU A 95 -1.07 11.91 -21.89
N PRO A 96 -1.96 12.91 -21.75
CA PRO A 96 -2.83 13.30 -22.85
C PRO A 96 -1.97 13.65 -24.06
N THR A 97 -2.00 12.79 -25.08
CA THR A 97 -1.36 13.05 -26.36
C THR A 97 -2.16 14.15 -27.05
N HIS A 98 -1.74 15.40 -26.88
CA HIS A 98 -2.13 16.46 -27.80
C HIS A 98 -1.58 16.08 -29.17
N SER A 99 -2.47 15.69 -30.09
CA SER A 99 -2.12 15.52 -31.50
C SER A 99 -1.55 16.84 -32.01
N PRO A 100 -0.35 16.87 -32.62
CA PRO A 100 0.19 18.10 -33.16
C PRO A 100 -0.77 18.61 -34.24
N THR A 101 -1.30 19.82 -34.04
CA THR A 101 -2.10 20.50 -35.07
C THR A 101 -1.20 20.73 -36.28
N PRO A 102 -1.56 20.28 -37.49
CA PRO A 102 -0.77 20.56 -38.67
C PRO A 102 -0.65 22.08 -38.86
N LEU A 103 0.57 22.57 -38.97
CA LEU A 103 0.86 23.96 -39.29
C LEU A 103 0.49 24.22 -40.77
N PRO A 104 -0.12 25.38 -41.12
CA PRO A 104 -0.55 25.69 -42.49
C PRO A 104 0.58 25.73 -43.51
#